data_AF-M5PU04-F1
#
_entry.id   AF-M5PU04-F1
#
_cell.length_a   1.000
_cell.length_b   1.000
_cell.length_c   1.000
_cell.angle_alpha   90.00
_cell.angle_beta   90.00
_cell.angle_gamma   90.00
#
_symmetry.space_group_name_H-M   'P 1'
#
loop_
_entity.id
_entity.type
_entity.pdbx_description
1 polymer ?
#
loop_
_entity_poly.entity_id
_entity_poly.type
_entity_poly.pdbx_seq_one_letter_code
_entity_poly.pdbx_strand_id
1 'polypeptide(L)'
;MLACLFLSAHFLRLGQPGLTMAWAGLAALALSPWAIARPVLSLSLAAGALVWIDTGMDLLQFRLAAGLDWLRMAVILGGVSLFTLGSAVLMARRAGQDAYPIWEERAAPMAAAFLLTAGLLGVVQAMAPLPLLLAERYLPGWGHAEIFLLSLYAAWVCGLLLDPHKNPRVRPRLWLFFSAAFFLQLVLGLAGLERMLMTGKLHLPVPALIAAGPIYRGGGFFMAILFGVSALLAGPAWCSHLCYIGAWDDQASRRSGRRPKPMTRTAWAVRAAIAAFAFLAAWLMRQLGVPVVVAVWSAAVFGLAGVGVMLLLSRRRGSMVHCTTYCPMGLAANLLGKLSPWRLRIDKDCGHCGKCAAVCRYGALDGSAFTRGKPGLSCSLCGDCLPRCPHGFIRYRFPGVSPTTARAAFLVAMSVLHATFLGVARM
;
A
#
# COMPACT_ATOMS: atom_id res chain seq x y z
N MET A 1 -27.02 0.96 -11.29
CA MET A 1 -27.37 2.27 -10.68
C MET A 1 -28.54 2.15 -9.69
N LEU A 2 -29.78 1.87 -10.13
CA LEU A 2 -30.96 1.86 -9.25
C LEU A 2 -30.80 0.99 -7.99
N ALA A 3 -30.30 -0.24 -8.13
CA ALA A 3 -30.04 -1.12 -6.98
C ALA A 3 -29.08 -0.50 -5.94
N CYS A 4 -28.03 0.20 -6.39
CA CYS A 4 -27.12 0.94 -5.50
C CYS A 4 -27.82 2.12 -4.80
N LEU A 5 -28.70 2.85 -5.50
CA LEU A 5 -29.44 3.97 -4.92
C LEU A 5 -30.45 3.52 -3.87
N PHE A 6 -31.11 2.37 -4.05
CA PHE A 6 -31.97 1.80 -3.00
C PHE A 6 -31.18 1.45 -1.74
N LEU A 7 -29.99 0.85 -1.87
CA LEU A 7 -29.11 0.58 -0.74
C LEU A 7 -28.61 1.88 -0.08
N SER A 8 -28.24 2.88 -0.88
CA SER A 8 -27.85 4.20 -0.37
C SER A 8 -28.97 4.85 0.46
N ALA A 9 -30.21 4.83 -0.04
CA ALA A 9 -31.38 5.35 0.66
C ALA A 9 -31.70 4.57 1.94
N HIS A 10 -31.49 3.24 1.93
CA HIS A 10 -31.64 2.40 3.13
C HIS A 10 -30.67 2.80 4.23
N PHE A 11 -29.38 2.92 3.93
CA PHE A 11 -28.38 3.34 4.91
C PHE A 11 -28.55 4.79 5.36
N LEU A 12 -29.08 5.65 4.49
CA LEU A 12 -29.44 7.03 4.86
C LEU A 12 -30.52 7.03 5.94
N ARG A 13 -31.54 6.17 5.79
CA ARG A 13 -32.61 6.01 6.80
C ARG A 13 -32.08 5.44 8.13
N LEU A 14 -31.06 4.59 8.09
CA LEU A 14 -30.40 4.06 9.28
C LEU A 14 -29.42 5.04 9.94
N GLY A 15 -29.25 6.25 9.40
CA GLY A 15 -28.32 7.24 9.94
C GLY A 15 -26.85 6.83 9.76
N GLN A 16 -26.52 6.07 8.72
CA GLN A 16 -25.17 5.58 8.43
C GLN A 16 -24.53 6.32 7.24
N PRO A 17 -24.04 7.56 7.42
CA PRO A 17 -23.65 8.45 6.32
C PRO A 17 -22.52 7.90 5.44
N GLY A 18 -21.54 7.20 6.02
CA GLY A 18 -20.44 6.63 5.25
C GLY A 18 -20.90 5.53 4.29
N LEU A 19 -21.84 4.68 4.71
CA LEU A 19 -22.41 3.64 3.85
C LEU A 19 -23.34 4.25 2.79
N THR A 20 -24.13 5.26 3.14
CA THR A 20 -24.90 6.04 2.17
C THR A 20 -24.01 6.56 1.05
N MET A 21 -22.89 7.20 1.40
CA MET A 21 -21.96 7.78 0.44
C MET A 21 -21.24 6.71 -0.38
N ALA A 22 -20.83 5.60 0.23
CA ALA A 22 -20.19 4.49 -0.49
C ALA A 22 -21.13 3.90 -1.55
N TRP A 23 -22.40 3.65 -1.21
CA TRP A 23 -23.39 3.14 -2.16
C TRP A 23 -23.79 4.15 -3.24
N ALA A 24 -23.88 5.43 -2.90
CA ALA A 24 -24.05 6.50 -3.89
C ALA A 24 -22.86 6.58 -4.85
N GLY A 25 -21.63 6.42 -4.33
CA GLY A 25 -20.40 6.33 -5.11
C GLY A 25 -20.38 5.12 -6.06
N LEU A 26 -20.87 3.96 -5.60
CA LEU A 26 -21.06 2.79 -6.47
C LEU A 26 -22.10 3.06 -7.57
N ALA A 27 -23.18 3.78 -7.26
CA ALA A 27 -24.14 4.20 -8.28
C ALA A 27 -23.49 5.09 -9.35
N ALA A 28 -22.62 6.02 -8.95
CA ALA A 28 -21.83 6.85 -9.87
C ALA A 28 -20.82 6.02 -10.68
N LEU A 29 -20.15 5.04 -10.06
CA LEU A 29 -19.25 4.11 -10.76
C LEU A 29 -19.97 3.32 -11.86
N ALA A 30 -21.24 2.94 -11.63
CA ALA A 30 -22.06 2.26 -12.63
C ALA A 30 -22.39 3.12 -13.86
N LEU A 31 -22.25 4.45 -13.76
CA LEU A 31 -22.40 5.37 -14.89
C LEU A 31 -21.06 5.74 -15.53
N SER A 32 -19.95 5.33 -14.91
CA SER A 32 -18.62 5.61 -15.44
C SER A 32 -18.29 4.65 -16.60
N PRO A 33 -17.47 5.07 -17.57
CA PRO A 33 -16.99 4.19 -18.65
C PRO A 33 -15.86 3.24 -18.21
N TRP A 34 -15.58 3.12 -16.90
CA TRP A 34 -14.44 2.35 -16.39
C TRP A 34 -14.75 0.87 -16.31
N ALA A 35 -13.91 0.04 -16.93
CA ALA A 35 -14.07 -1.42 -16.96
C ALA A 35 -14.08 -2.08 -15.57
N ILE A 36 -13.54 -1.42 -14.53
CA ILE A 36 -13.58 -1.91 -13.15
C ILE A 36 -15.00 -1.96 -12.57
N ALA A 37 -15.93 -1.16 -13.12
CA ALA A 37 -17.29 -1.07 -12.61
C ALA A 37 -17.96 -2.45 -12.58
N ARG A 38 -17.73 -3.30 -13.60
CA ARG A 38 -18.34 -4.62 -13.71
C ARG A 38 -18.01 -5.56 -12.54
N PRO A 39 -16.74 -5.95 -12.29
CA PRO A 39 -16.41 -6.83 -11.18
C PRO A 39 -16.70 -6.19 -9.81
N VAL A 40 -16.49 -4.87 -9.67
CA VAL A 40 -16.75 -4.18 -8.40
C VAL A 40 -18.26 -4.17 -8.07
N LEU A 41 -19.10 -3.79 -9.03
CA LEU A 41 -20.55 -3.76 -8.84
C LEU A 41 -21.14 -5.16 -8.71
N SER A 42 -20.62 -6.14 -9.46
CA SER A 42 -21.10 -7.52 -9.34
C SER A 42 -20.94 -8.03 -7.90
N LEU A 43 -19.74 -7.91 -7.32
CA LEU A 43 -19.52 -8.37 -5.95
C LEU A 43 -20.22 -7.49 -4.91
N SER A 44 -20.20 -6.17 -5.10
CA SER A 44 -20.86 -5.24 -4.16
C SER A 44 -22.37 -5.47 -4.13
N LEU A 45 -23.03 -5.57 -5.28
CA LEU A 45 -24.47 -5.84 -5.36
C LEU A 45 -24.84 -7.22 -4.83
N ALA A 46 -23.99 -8.24 -5.01
CA ALA A 46 -24.21 -9.54 -4.36
C ALA A 46 -24.21 -9.40 -2.83
N ALA A 47 -23.28 -8.64 -2.25
CA ALA A 47 -23.29 -8.32 -0.82
C ALA A 47 -24.50 -7.46 -0.42
N GLY A 48 -24.91 -6.51 -1.26
CA GLY A 48 -26.11 -5.70 -1.06
C GLY A 48 -27.40 -6.52 -1.06
N ALA A 49 -27.48 -7.60 -1.84
CA ALA A 49 -28.60 -8.54 -1.79
C ALA A 49 -28.66 -9.26 -0.44
N LEU A 50 -27.52 -9.61 0.16
CA LEU A 50 -27.47 -10.18 1.50
C LEU A 50 -27.98 -9.19 2.56
N VAL A 51 -27.66 -7.90 2.44
CA VAL A 51 -28.20 -6.85 3.33
C VAL A 51 -29.72 -6.80 3.28
N TRP A 52 -30.31 -6.91 2.07
CA TRP A 52 -31.77 -6.94 1.94
C TRP A 52 -32.41 -8.20 2.51
N ILE A 53 -31.76 -9.35 2.36
CA ILE A 53 -32.21 -10.62 2.96
C ILE A 53 -32.20 -10.50 4.48
N ASP A 54 -31.10 -10.03 5.05
CA ASP A 54 -30.93 -9.84 6.50
C ASP A 54 -31.98 -8.87 7.07
N THR A 55 -32.10 -7.68 6.47
CA THR A 55 -33.12 -6.69 6.84
C THR A 55 -34.54 -7.26 6.71
N GLY A 56 -34.79 -8.06 5.65
CA GLY A 56 -36.07 -8.70 5.42
C GLY A 56 -36.42 -9.73 6.48
N MET A 57 -35.43 -10.53 6.92
CA MET A 57 -35.59 -11.52 7.97
C MET A 57 -35.86 -10.87 9.32
N ASP A 58 -35.12 -9.81 9.68
CA ASP A 58 -35.33 -9.07 10.93
C ASP A 58 -36.75 -8.48 11.01
N LEU A 59 -37.18 -7.81 9.94
CA LEU A 59 -38.51 -7.22 9.89
C LEU A 59 -39.62 -8.28 9.86
N LEU A 60 -39.38 -9.43 9.23
CA LEU A 60 -40.31 -10.55 9.21
C LEU A 60 -40.48 -11.14 10.61
N GLN A 61 -39.38 -11.42 11.31
CA GLN A 61 -39.41 -11.93 12.68
C GLN A 61 -40.11 -10.95 13.63
N PHE A 62 -39.81 -9.65 13.53
CA PHE A 62 -40.49 -8.62 14.30
C PHE A 62 -42.01 -8.62 14.06
N ARG A 63 -42.45 -8.66 12.80
CA ARG A 63 -43.89 -8.64 12.48
C ARG A 63 -44.62 -9.90 12.92
N LEU A 64 -44.00 -11.07 12.77
CA LEU A 64 -44.56 -12.33 13.26
C LEU A 64 -44.73 -12.30 14.78
N ALA A 65 -43.72 -11.80 15.51
CA ALA A 65 -43.79 -11.65 16.97
C ALA A 65 -44.86 -10.65 17.40
N ALA A 66 -45.11 -9.61 16.61
CA ALA A 66 -46.12 -8.58 16.87
C ALA A 66 -47.53 -8.93 16.34
N GLY A 67 -47.71 -10.10 15.70
CA GLY A 67 -48.99 -10.49 15.10
C GLY A 67 -49.47 -9.59 13.95
N LEU A 68 -48.55 -8.92 13.26
CA LEU A 68 -48.84 -7.98 12.17
C LEU A 68 -48.81 -8.68 10.80
N ASP A 69 -49.52 -8.14 9.80
CA ASP A 69 -49.41 -8.62 8.41
C ASP A 69 -47.98 -8.43 7.88
N TRP A 70 -47.39 -9.52 7.41
CA TRP A 70 -46.01 -9.60 6.94
C TRP A 70 -45.90 -9.86 5.44
N LEU A 71 -46.97 -10.33 4.78
CA LEU A 71 -46.90 -10.85 3.41
C LEU A 71 -46.46 -9.78 2.41
N ARG A 72 -47.11 -8.60 2.46
CA ARG A 72 -46.78 -7.47 1.57
C ARG A 72 -45.32 -7.06 1.69
N MET A 73 -44.81 -6.98 2.91
CA MET A 73 -43.42 -6.57 3.16
C MET A 73 -42.42 -7.63 2.69
N ALA A 74 -42.70 -8.91 2.97
CA ALA A 74 -41.85 -10.02 2.53
C ALA A 74 -41.74 -10.09 1.00
N VAL A 75 -42.85 -9.89 0.28
CA VAL A 75 -42.86 -9.84 -1.19
C VAL A 75 -42.04 -8.65 -1.71
N ILE A 76 -42.18 -7.46 -1.09
CA ILE A 76 -41.42 -6.27 -1.51
C ILE A 76 -39.92 -6.48 -1.30
N LEU A 77 -39.49 -6.86 -0.09
CA LEU A 77 -38.05 -7.02 0.21
C LEU A 77 -37.44 -8.23 -0.50
N GLY A 78 -38.19 -9.31 -0.70
CA GLY A 78 -37.79 -10.43 -1.55
C GLY A 78 -37.58 -9.99 -3.00
N GLY A 79 -38.52 -9.21 -3.55
CA GLY A 79 -38.41 -8.63 -4.89
C GLY A 79 -37.19 -7.70 -5.05
N VAL A 80 -36.95 -6.82 -4.07
CA VAL A 80 -35.76 -5.94 -4.07
C VAL A 80 -34.46 -6.75 -3.95
N SER A 81 -34.45 -7.81 -3.16
CA SER A 81 -33.30 -8.73 -3.03
C SER A 81 -32.99 -9.42 -4.37
N LEU A 82 -34.02 -9.99 -5.01
CA LEU A 82 -33.89 -10.63 -6.32
C LEU A 82 -33.48 -9.65 -7.42
N PHE A 83 -34.03 -8.43 -7.42
CA PHE A 83 -33.63 -7.37 -8.35
C PHE A 83 -32.15 -6.98 -8.18
N THR A 84 -31.70 -6.87 -6.93
CA THR A 84 -30.31 -6.54 -6.59
C THR A 84 -29.36 -7.67 -7.03
N LEU A 85 -29.73 -8.94 -6.75
CA LEU A 85 -28.96 -10.10 -7.18
C LEU A 85 -28.95 -10.25 -8.71
N GLY A 86 -30.08 -10.04 -9.38
CA GLY A 86 -30.18 -10.04 -10.84
C GLY A 86 -29.27 -8.97 -11.47
N SER A 87 -29.19 -7.79 -10.85
CA SER A 87 -28.26 -6.73 -11.25
C SER A 87 -26.79 -7.15 -11.07
N ALA A 88 -26.46 -7.87 -9.98
CA ALA A 88 -25.12 -8.42 -9.75
C ALA A 88 -24.71 -9.43 -10.84
N VAL A 89 -25.62 -10.33 -11.22
CA VAL A 89 -25.43 -11.32 -12.29
C VAL A 89 -25.28 -10.65 -13.65
N LEU A 90 -26.08 -9.61 -13.93
CA LEU A 90 -25.96 -8.84 -15.17
C LEU A 90 -24.58 -8.22 -15.32
N MET A 91 -24.01 -7.66 -14.24
CA MET A 91 -22.65 -7.11 -14.25
C MET A 91 -21.55 -8.15 -14.46
N ALA A 92 -21.76 -9.39 -13.99
CA ALA A 92 -20.84 -10.51 -14.21
C ALA A 92 -20.83 -10.99 -15.67
N ARG A 93 -21.97 -10.90 -16.38
CA ARG A 93 -22.08 -11.35 -17.77
C ARG A 93 -21.23 -10.50 -18.71
N ARG A 94 -20.61 -11.14 -19.70
CA ARG A 94 -19.75 -10.50 -20.71
C ARG A 94 -20.51 -9.67 -21.75
N ALA A 95 -21.82 -9.87 -21.87
CA ALA A 95 -22.67 -9.20 -22.85
C ALA A 95 -22.69 -7.66 -22.75
N GLY A 96 -22.16 -7.06 -21.69
CA GLY A 96 -22.05 -5.61 -21.50
C GLY A 96 -20.62 -5.05 -21.50
N GLN A 97 -19.66 -5.71 -22.17
CA GLN A 97 -18.27 -5.23 -22.24
C GLN A 97 -18.16 -3.86 -22.91
N ASP A 98 -18.91 -3.63 -23.98
CA ASP A 98 -18.84 -2.38 -24.78
C ASP A 98 -19.26 -1.14 -23.99
N ALA A 99 -20.04 -1.30 -22.92
CA ALA A 99 -20.45 -0.20 -22.06
C ALA A 99 -19.31 0.37 -21.19
N TYR A 100 -18.19 -0.36 -21.04
CA TYR A 100 -17.09 0.03 -20.15
C TYR A 100 -15.70 -0.10 -20.83
N PRO A 101 -15.40 0.72 -21.85
CA PRO A 101 -14.21 0.56 -22.68
C PRO A 101 -12.90 1.00 -22.02
N ILE A 102 -12.96 1.85 -20.97
CA ILE A 102 -11.74 2.44 -20.39
C ILE A 102 -11.02 1.43 -19.50
N TRP A 103 -9.73 1.20 -19.81
CA TRP A 103 -8.82 0.32 -19.07
C TRP A 103 -9.22 -1.16 -19.03
N GLU A 104 -9.94 -1.64 -20.05
CA GLU A 104 -10.42 -3.02 -20.11
C GLU A 104 -9.31 -4.07 -19.88
N GLU A 105 -8.16 -3.93 -20.55
CA GLU A 105 -7.01 -4.84 -20.40
C GLU A 105 -6.44 -4.89 -18.96
N ARG A 106 -6.73 -3.87 -18.15
CA ARG A 106 -6.24 -3.70 -16.77
C ARG A 106 -7.37 -3.81 -15.74
N ALA A 107 -8.59 -4.10 -16.17
CA ALA A 107 -9.78 -4.06 -15.32
C ALA A 107 -9.67 -5.04 -14.14
N ALA A 108 -9.26 -6.28 -14.42
CA ALA A 108 -9.15 -7.33 -13.40
C ALA A 108 -8.18 -6.96 -12.25
N PRO A 109 -6.90 -6.59 -12.48
CA PRO A 109 -6.01 -6.20 -11.40
C PRO A 109 -6.47 -4.91 -10.70
N MET A 110 -7.02 -3.93 -11.42
CA MET A 110 -7.54 -2.71 -10.79
C MET A 110 -8.75 -2.99 -9.88
N ALA A 111 -9.67 -3.85 -10.31
CA ALA A 111 -10.81 -4.29 -9.50
C ALA A 111 -10.35 -5.10 -8.28
N ALA A 112 -9.34 -5.95 -8.44
CA ALA A 112 -8.73 -6.65 -7.30
C ALA A 112 -8.14 -5.64 -6.30
N ALA A 113 -7.44 -4.60 -6.77
CA ALA A 113 -6.94 -3.55 -5.88
C ALA A 113 -8.06 -2.80 -5.15
N PHE A 114 -9.18 -2.51 -5.81
CA PHE A 114 -10.38 -1.94 -5.17
C PHE A 114 -10.92 -2.87 -4.08
N LEU A 115 -11.26 -4.11 -4.44
CA LEU A 115 -11.96 -5.05 -3.58
C LEU A 115 -11.11 -5.49 -2.38
N LEU A 116 -9.80 -5.72 -2.60
CA LEU A 116 -8.88 -6.06 -1.51
C LEU A 116 -8.66 -4.89 -0.56
N THR A 117 -8.60 -3.65 -1.05
CA THR A 117 -8.50 -2.46 -0.19
C THR A 117 -9.78 -2.27 0.62
N ALA A 118 -10.94 -2.39 -0.03
CA ALA A 118 -12.25 -2.30 0.64
C ALA A 118 -12.41 -3.37 1.72
N GLY A 119 -12.08 -4.63 1.40
CA GLY A 119 -12.16 -5.74 2.33
C GLY A 119 -11.19 -5.59 3.50
N LEU A 120 -9.91 -5.28 3.23
CA LEU A 120 -8.90 -5.11 4.28
C LEU A 120 -9.25 -3.96 5.22
N LEU A 121 -9.59 -2.78 4.68
CA LEU A 121 -9.96 -1.64 5.51
C LEU A 121 -11.31 -1.83 6.21
N GLY A 122 -12.25 -2.58 5.61
CA GLY A 122 -13.51 -2.97 6.23
C GLY A 122 -13.28 -3.87 7.45
N VAL A 123 -12.39 -4.87 7.33
CA VAL A 123 -11.97 -5.71 8.47
C VAL A 123 -11.30 -4.86 9.54
N VAL A 124 -10.41 -3.93 9.14
CA VAL A 124 -9.77 -3.00 10.07
C VAL A 124 -10.81 -2.14 10.80
N GLN A 125 -11.81 -1.60 10.10
CA GLN A 125 -12.86 -0.80 10.73
C GLN A 125 -13.75 -1.62 11.67
N ALA A 126 -14.06 -2.86 11.32
CA ALA A 126 -14.94 -3.72 12.13
C ALA A 126 -14.25 -4.33 13.35
N MET A 127 -12.96 -4.65 13.26
CA MET A 127 -12.24 -5.39 14.30
C MET A 127 -11.34 -4.52 15.19
N ALA A 128 -10.97 -3.30 14.75
CA ALA A 128 -10.07 -2.48 15.53
C ALA A 128 -10.80 -1.91 16.76
N PRO A 129 -10.18 -1.97 17.96
CA PRO A 129 -10.78 -1.43 19.18
C PRO A 129 -10.83 0.11 19.20
N LEU A 130 -10.09 0.76 18.30
CA LEU A 130 -10.03 2.21 18.15
C LEU A 130 -10.32 2.57 16.68
N PRO A 131 -10.94 3.73 16.41
CA PRO A 131 -11.19 4.19 15.05
C PRO A 131 -9.86 4.46 14.35
N LEU A 132 -9.37 3.50 13.55
CA LEU A 132 -8.08 3.63 12.89
C LEU A 132 -8.15 4.50 11.64
N LEU A 133 -9.29 4.54 10.96
CA LEU A 133 -9.57 5.40 9.81
C LEU A 133 -9.71 6.86 10.22
N LEU A 134 -9.10 7.77 9.46
CA LEU A 134 -9.00 9.17 9.86
C LEU A 134 -10.36 9.86 9.87
N ALA A 135 -11.21 9.62 8.87
CA ALA A 135 -12.54 10.19 8.78
C ALA A 135 -13.40 9.73 9.96
N GLU A 136 -13.32 8.46 10.34
CA GLU A 136 -14.05 7.91 11.49
C GLU A 136 -13.66 8.58 12.82
N ARG A 137 -12.40 9.01 12.97
CA ARG A 137 -11.93 9.74 14.17
C ARG A 137 -12.54 11.14 14.32
N TYR A 138 -12.86 11.80 13.21
CA TYR A 138 -13.40 13.17 13.22
C TYR A 138 -14.91 13.20 13.04
N LEU A 139 -15.45 12.30 12.23
CA LEU A 139 -16.84 12.19 11.85
C LEU A 139 -17.28 10.72 12.01
N PRO A 140 -17.82 10.34 13.18
CA PRO A 140 -18.30 8.98 13.42
C PRO A 140 -19.30 8.53 12.34
N GLY A 141 -19.16 7.30 11.85
CA GLY A 141 -19.96 6.73 10.77
C GLY A 141 -19.46 7.02 9.35
N TRP A 142 -18.40 7.82 9.16
CA TRP A 142 -17.84 8.16 7.84
C TRP A 142 -16.68 7.26 7.38
N GLY A 143 -16.25 6.28 8.17
CA GLY A 143 -15.15 5.39 7.79
C GLY A 143 -15.42 4.64 6.48
N HIS A 144 -16.64 4.15 6.26
CA HIS A 144 -17.01 3.46 5.00
C HIS A 144 -16.89 4.37 3.75
N ALA A 145 -17.11 5.67 3.94
CA ALA A 145 -16.92 6.68 2.91
C ALA A 145 -15.42 6.82 2.56
N GLU A 146 -14.56 6.87 3.57
CA GLU A 146 -13.10 6.87 3.39
C GLU A 146 -12.60 5.56 2.74
N ILE A 147 -13.11 4.40 3.17
CA ILE A 147 -12.80 3.09 2.58
C ILE A 147 -13.10 3.10 1.08
N PHE A 148 -14.28 3.59 0.68
CA PHE A 148 -14.67 3.66 -0.72
C PHE A 148 -13.70 4.54 -1.53
N LEU A 149 -13.37 5.73 -1.03
CA LEU A 149 -12.45 6.65 -1.70
C LEU A 149 -11.03 6.07 -1.82
N LEU A 150 -10.52 5.43 -0.76
CA LEU A 150 -9.22 4.76 -0.77
C LEU A 150 -9.20 3.56 -1.71
N SER A 151 -10.31 2.85 -1.84
CA SER A 151 -10.44 1.71 -2.76
C SER A 151 -10.45 2.17 -4.22
N LEU A 152 -11.15 3.26 -4.54
CA LEU A 152 -11.05 3.92 -5.85
C LEU A 152 -9.63 4.41 -6.13
N TYR A 153 -8.99 5.03 -5.14
CA TYR A 153 -7.60 5.47 -5.24
C TYR A 153 -6.64 4.30 -5.51
N ALA A 154 -6.79 3.18 -4.80
CA ALA A 154 -5.98 1.97 -5.02
C ALA A 154 -6.15 1.42 -6.44
N ALA A 155 -7.38 1.35 -6.95
CA ALA A 155 -7.66 0.93 -8.31
C ALA A 155 -6.99 1.85 -9.34
N TRP A 156 -7.15 3.17 -9.16
CA TRP A 156 -6.56 4.19 -10.03
C TRP A 156 -5.03 4.12 -10.05
N VAL A 157 -4.41 4.04 -8.86
CA VAL A 157 -2.95 3.87 -8.70
C VAL A 157 -2.48 2.59 -9.40
N CYS A 158 -3.17 1.48 -9.21
CA CYS A 158 -2.83 0.21 -9.86
C CYS A 158 -2.86 0.36 -11.39
N GLY A 159 -3.89 1.01 -11.95
CA GLY A 159 -4.01 1.28 -13.38
C GLY A 159 -2.84 2.07 -13.95
N LEU A 160 -2.35 3.08 -13.21
CA LEU A 160 -1.19 3.87 -13.60
C LEU A 160 0.13 3.09 -13.50
N LEU A 161 0.29 2.23 -12.50
CA LEU A 161 1.53 1.45 -12.29
C LEU A 161 1.66 0.25 -13.23
N LEU A 162 0.53 -0.31 -13.69
CA LEU A 162 0.51 -1.41 -14.66
C LEU A 162 1.14 -1.00 -16.00
N ASP A 163 1.03 0.27 -16.37
CA ASP A 163 1.74 0.85 -17.51
C ASP A 163 3.27 0.82 -17.29
N PRO A 164 4.04 -0.01 -18.01
CA PRO A 164 5.48 -0.10 -17.82
C PRO A 164 6.20 1.23 -18.09
N HIS A 165 5.70 2.06 -19.00
CA HIS A 165 6.35 3.30 -19.40
C HIS A 165 6.06 4.45 -18.43
N LYS A 166 4.86 4.48 -17.82
CA LYS A 166 4.51 5.47 -16.81
C LYS A 166 5.07 5.13 -15.43
N ASN A 167 5.18 3.84 -15.08
CA ASN A 167 5.59 3.38 -13.75
C ASN A 167 6.85 4.08 -13.19
N PRO A 168 8.00 4.18 -13.89
CA PRO A 168 9.20 4.81 -13.35
C PRO A 168 9.05 6.32 -13.04
N ARG A 169 8.00 6.97 -13.55
CA ARG A 169 7.68 8.38 -13.29
C ARG A 169 6.58 8.51 -12.24
N VAL A 170 5.55 7.66 -12.31
CA VAL A 170 4.39 7.71 -11.40
C VAL A 170 4.74 7.16 -10.01
N ARG A 171 5.45 6.04 -9.93
CA ARG A 171 5.81 5.41 -8.65
C ARG A 171 6.51 6.38 -7.69
N PRO A 172 7.59 7.09 -8.07
CA PRO A 172 8.21 8.07 -7.18
C PRO A 172 7.28 9.19 -6.71
N ARG A 173 6.32 9.62 -7.55
CA ARG A 173 5.36 10.68 -7.19
C ARG A 173 4.34 10.20 -6.18
N LEU A 174 3.78 9.01 -6.38
CA LEU A 174 2.87 8.39 -5.41
C LEU A 174 3.57 8.15 -4.08
N TRP A 175 4.82 7.68 -4.15
CA TRP A 175 5.62 7.44 -2.96
C TRP A 175 5.96 8.74 -2.20
N LEU A 176 6.28 9.82 -2.91
CA LEU A 176 6.46 11.15 -2.33
C LEU A 176 5.15 11.68 -1.74
N PHE A 177 4.01 11.47 -2.41
CA PHE A 177 2.69 11.83 -1.89
C PHE A 177 2.40 11.13 -0.56
N PHE A 178 2.68 9.83 -0.45
CA PHE A 178 2.57 9.09 0.80
C PHE A 178 3.46 9.69 1.90
N SER A 179 4.72 9.99 1.57
CA SER A 179 5.64 10.65 2.52
C SER A 179 5.11 12.02 2.95
N ALA A 180 4.61 12.83 2.02
CA ALA A 180 4.06 14.15 2.30
C ALA A 180 2.82 14.06 3.21
N ALA A 181 1.88 13.16 2.92
CA ALA A 181 0.72 12.91 3.76
C ALA A 181 1.12 12.50 5.18
N PHE A 182 2.06 11.56 5.30
CA PHE A 182 2.57 11.09 6.59
C PHE A 182 3.21 12.22 7.42
N PHE A 183 4.10 13.01 6.84
CA PHE A 183 4.77 14.10 7.55
C PHE A 183 3.85 15.30 7.82
N LEU A 184 2.92 15.60 6.91
CA LEU A 184 1.90 16.63 7.12
C LEU A 184 1.01 16.26 8.31
N GLN A 185 0.55 15.01 8.39
CA GLN A 185 -0.22 14.53 9.54
C GLN A 185 0.58 14.62 10.85
N LEU A 186 1.87 14.28 10.83
CA LEU A 186 2.75 14.45 11.99
C LEU A 186 2.84 15.93 12.41
N VAL A 187 3.10 16.84 11.47
CA VAL A 187 3.23 18.27 11.77
C VAL A 187 1.92 18.83 12.31
N LEU A 188 0.79 18.52 11.67
CA LEU A 188 -0.54 18.94 12.12
C LEU A 188 -0.87 18.40 13.51
N GLY A 189 -0.55 17.13 13.78
CA GLY A 189 -0.75 16.53 15.10
C GLY A 189 0.11 17.15 16.19
N LEU A 190 1.34 17.60 15.87
CA LEU A 190 2.18 18.35 16.80
C LEU A 190 1.78 19.81 16.97
N ALA A 191 1.10 20.38 15.97
CA ALA A 191 0.58 21.75 16.01
C ALA A 191 -0.76 21.88 16.75
N GLY A 192 -1.25 20.81 17.38
CA GLY A 192 -2.46 20.81 18.21
C GLY A 192 -3.65 20.01 17.67
N LEU A 193 -3.57 19.44 16.46
CA LEU A 193 -4.58 18.49 15.96
C LEU A 193 -4.32 17.07 16.47
N GLU A 194 -4.33 16.89 17.79
CA GLU A 194 -3.91 15.66 18.47
C GLU A 194 -4.65 14.39 18.02
N ARG A 195 -5.84 14.48 17.41
CA ARG A 195 -6.53 13.31 16.82
C ARG A 195 -5.82 12.74 15.58
N MET A 196 -4.92 13.52 14.97
CA MET A 196 -3.92 13.06 13.98
C MET A 196 -2.83 12.18 14.63
N LEU A 197 -2.66 12.34 15.94
CA LEU A 197 -1.97 11.53 16.95
C LEU A 197 -2.65 10.18 17.25
N MET A 198 -2.08 8.98 16.99
CA MET A 198 -2.75 7.76 17.50
C MET A 198 -2.55 7.51 19.00
N THR A 199 -1.33 7.75 19.51
CA THR A 199 -0.93 7.24 20.84
C THR A 199 -0.66 8.34 21.85
N GLY A 200 -0.85 9.62 21.48
CA GLY A 200 -0.44 10.79 22.27
C GLY A 200 1.07 10.87 22.57
N LYS A 201 1.86 9.88 22.14
CA LYS A 201 3.31 9.79 22.38
C LYS A 201 4.07 10.15 21.11
N LEU A 202 5.08 11.01 21.25
CA LEU A 202 5.94 11.40 20.14
C LEU A 202 6.77 10.20 19.66
N HIS A 203 6.36 9.61 18.55
CA HIS A 203 7.18 8.65 17.81
C HIS A 203 7.99 9.41 16.75
N LEU A 204 9.29 9.57 16.98
CA LEU A 204 10.19 10.18 16.01
C LEU A 204 10.22 9.34 14.71
N PRO A 205 9.93 9.92 13.53
CA PRO A 205 9.83 9.20 12.26
C PRO A 205 11.22 8.91 11.66
N VAL A 206 12.04 8.16 12.39
CA VAL A 206 13.34 7.67 11.92
C VAL A 206 13.22 6.16 11.72
N PRO A 207 13.33 5.63 10.48
CA PRO A 207 13.13 4.20 10.22
C PRO A 207 13.96 3.29 11.13
N ALA A 208 15.20 3.67 11.46
CA ALA A 208 16.05 2.90 12.38
C ALA A 208 15.37 2.58 13.73
N LEU A 209 14.49 3.47 14.22
CA LEU A 209 13.76 3.29 15.47
C LEU A 209 12.69 2.19 15.41
N ILE A 210 12.29 1.73 14.22
CA ILE A 210 11.39 0.58 14.06
C ILE A 210 11.96 -0.65 14.79
N ALA A 211 13.27 -0.87 14.68
CA ALA A 211 13.96 -1.95 15.39
C ALA A 211 14.71 -1.45 16.64
N ALA A 212 15.44 -0.33 16.56
CA ALA A 212 16.24 0.18 17.67
C ALA A 212 15.38 0.64 18.87
N GLY A 213 14.18 1.18 18.62
CA GLY A 213 13.28 1.65 19.68
C GLY A 213 12.81 0.54 20.62
N PRO A 214 12.30 -0.59 20.11
CA PRO A 214 11.99 -1.75 20.94
C PRO A 214 13.20 -2.40 21.60
N ILE A 215 14.37 -2.43 20.95
CA ILE A 215 15.62 -2.93 21.55
C ILE A 215 15.98 -2.11 22.79
N TYR A 216 15.93 -0.78 22.69
CA TYR A 216 16.22 0.13 23.80
C TYR A 216 15.14 0.07 24.91
N ARG A 217 13.85 0.11 24.56
CA ARG A 217 12.75 0.16 25.55
C ARG A 217 12.38 -1.20 26.14
N GLY A 218 12.77 -2.30 25.50
CA GLY A 218 12.31 -3.65 25.84
C GLY A 218 10.83 -3.91 25.54
N GLY A 219 10.18 -3.09 24.71
CA GLY A 219 8.74 -3.17 24.43
C GLY A 219 8.30 -2.28 23.27
N GLY A 220 7.00 -2.25 22.98
CA GLY A 220 6.43 -1.42 21.89
C GLY A 220 6.72 -1.97 20.50
N PHE A 221 6.51 -3.28 20.31
CA PHE A 221 6.81 -4.02 19.07
C PHE A 221 5.84 -3.77 17.91
N PHE A 222 4.79 -2.98 18.12
CA PHE A 222 3.75 -2.75 17.11
C PHE A 222 4.31 -2.32 15.74
N MET A 223 5.18 -1.30 15.71
CA MET A 223 5.82 -0.85 14.45
C MET A 223 6.76 -1.90 13.85
N ALA A 224 7.44 -2.70 14.68
CA ALA A 224 8.29 -3.79 14.22
C ALA A 224 7.48 -4.93 13.59
N ILE A 225 6.33 -5.26 14.19
CA ILE A 225 5.38 -6.25 13.66
C ILE A 225 4.76 -5.74 12.35
N LEU A 226 4.28 -4.49 12.33
CA LEU A 226 3.74 -3.87 11.12
C LEU A 226 4.77 -3.85 9.99
N PHE A 227 6.01 -3.44 10.29
CA PHE A 227 7.12 -3.51 9.33
C PHE A 227 7.38 -4.96 8.88
N GLY A 228 7.45 -5.92 9.81
CA GLY A 228 7.69 -7.32 9.49
C GLY A 228 6.64 -7.91 8.55
N VAL A 229 5.36 -7.78 8.90
CA VAL A 229 4.24 -8.28 8.09
C VAL A 229 4.21 -7.59 6.72
N SER A 230 4.32 -6.27 6.68
CA SER A 230 4.30 -5.54 5.41
C SER A 230 5.55 -5.79 4.55
N ALA A 231 6.73 -6.01 5.15
CA ALA A 231 7.94 -6.40 4.44
C ALA A 231 7.89 -7.86 3.93
N LEU A 232 7.16 -8.75 4.59
CA LEU A 232 6.92 -10.11 4.08
C LEU A 232 6.01 -10.07 2.83
N LEU A 233 4.94 -9.28 2.89
CA LEU A 233 4.01 -9.10 1.77
C LEU A 233 4.65 -8.36 0.59
N ALA A 234 5.39 -7.28 0.86
CA ALA A 234 6.03 -6.43 -0.15
C ALA A 234 7.41 -6.92 -0.60
N GLY A 235 8.05 -7.76 0.20
CA GLY A 235 9.46 -8.07 0.06
C GLY A 235 10.34 -6.81 0.23
N PRO A 236 11.49 -6.73 -0.47
CA PRO A 236 12.36 -5.55 -0.39
C PRO A 236 11.74 -4.30 -1.04
N ALA A 237 10.55 -4.43 -1.64
CA ALA A 237 9.80 -3.32 -2.21
C ALA A 237 9.20 -2.37 -1.19
N TRP A 238 9.15 -2.76 0.09
CA TRP A 238 8.80 -1.85 1.17
C TRP A 238 9.64 -0.57 1.13
N CYS A 239 10.94 -0.69 0.85
CA CYS A 239 11.86 0.43 0.73
C CYS A 239 11.66 1.30 -0.52
N SER A 240 10.86 0.88 -1.51
CA SER A 240 10.65 1.60 -2.78
C SER A 240 9.21 2.04 -3.03
N HIS A 241 8.29 1.63 -2.15
CA HIS A 241 6.86 1.93 -2.22
C HIS A 241 6.26 2.47 -0.92
N LEU A 242 6.73 2.02 0.26
CA LEU A 242 6.06 2.27 1.54
C LEU A 242 6.92 3.07 2.53
N CYS A 243 8.24 3.10 2.37
CA CYS A 243 9.13 3.83 3.28
C CYS A 243 9.08 5.35 3.04
N TYR A 244 8.54 6.13 3.96
CA TYR A 244 8.44 7.60 3.83
C TYR A 244 9.82 8.28 3.64
N ILE A 245 10.88 7.80 4.30
CA ILE A 245 12.25 8.34 4.10
C ILE A 245 12.85 7.93 2.75
N GLY A 246 12.54 6.73 2.25
CA GLY A 246 13.10 6.28 0.98
C GLY A 246 12.68 7.18 -0.18
N ALA A 247 11.48 7.80 -0.11
CA ALA A 247 11.01 8.75 -1.10
C ALA A 247 11.94 9.98 -1.21
N TRP A 248 12.49 10.43 -0.08
CA TRP A 248 13.43 11.55 -0.04
C TRP A 248 14.76 11.17 -0.69
N ASP A 249 15.26 9.97 -0.42
CA ASP A 249 16.51 9.46 -1.00
C ASP A 249 16.38 9.24 -2.52
N ASP A 250 15.25 8.71 -2.98
CA ASP A 250 14.94 8.55 -4.40
C ASP A 250 14.89 9.91 -5.10
N GLN A 251 14.18 10.89 -4.52
CA GLN A 251 14.12 12.25 -5.03
C GLN A 251 15.49 12.94 -5.06
N ALA A 252 16.29 12.80 -4.00
CA ALA A 252 17.64 13.35 -3.92
C ALA A 252 18.55 12.75 -4.99
N SER A 253 18.49 11.43 -5.18
CA SER A 253 19.25 10.73 -6.21
C SER A 253 18.83 11.12 -7.64
N ARG A 254 17.54 11.43 -7.87
CA ARG A 254 17.03 11.88 -9.18
C ARG A 254 17.38 13.31 -9.51
N ARG A 255 17.38 14.22 -8.52
CA ARG A 255 17.60 15.67 -8.71
C ARG A 255 18.93 16.02 -9.34
N SER A 256 19.96 15.18 -9.25
CA SER A 256 21.24 15.46 -9.87
C SER A 256 21.27 15.25 -11.38
N GLY A 257 20.28 14.56 -11.95
CA GLY A 257 20.30 14.13 -13.36
C GLY A 257 21.41 13.13 -13.70
N ARG A 258 22.26 12.77 -12.72
CA ARG A 258 23.41 11.89 -12.93
C ARG A 258 22.95 10.45 -13.10
N ARG A 259 23.69 9.72 -13.95
CA ARG A 259 23.54 8.28 -14.06
C ARG A 259 23.93 7.62 -12.72
N PRO A 260 23.10 6.72 -12.17
CA PRO A 260 23.42 6.02 -10.94
C PRO A 260 24.72 5.24 -11.08
N LYS A 261 25.63 5.42 -10.12
CA LYS A 261 26.86 4.62 -10.05
C LYS A 261 26.58 3.31 -9.31
N PRO A 262 27.17 2.17 -9.75
CA PRO A 262 27.08 0.92 -9.01
C PRO A 262 27.65 1.09 -7.61
N MET A 263 27.16 0.25 -6.70
CA MET A 263 27.66 0.22 -5.32
C MET A 263 28.85 -0.73 -5.23
N THR A 264 29.87 -0.37 -4.45
CA THR A 264 31.03 -1.22 -4.23
C THR A 264 30.72 -2.29 -3.18
N ARG A 265 31.51 -3.36 -3.14
CA ARG A 265 31.43 -4.37 -2.07
C ARG A 265 31.63 -3.76 -0.68
N THR A 266 32.50 -2.75 -0.57
CA THR A 266 32.72 -1.98 0.66
C THR A 266 31.44 -1.35 1.20
N ALA A 267 30.52 -0.89 0.35
CA ALA A 267 29.27 -0.30 0.82
C ALA A 267 28.40 -1.30 1.60
N TRP A 268 28.46 -2.59 1.27
CA TRP A 268 27.78 -3.63 2.06
C TRP A 268 28.40 -3.83 3.44
N ALA A 269 29.72 -3.83 3.52
CA ALA A 269 30.43 -3.92 4.80
C ALA A 269 30.10 -2.71 5.69
N VAL A 270 30.15 -1.49 5.12
CA VAL A 270 29.77 -0.26 5.83
C VAL A 270 28.31 -0.31 6.30
N ARG A 271 27.39 -0.79 5.46
CA ARG A 271 25.98 -0.94 5.84
C ARG A 271 25.79 -1.91 7.00
N ALA A 272 26.47 -3.05 6.97
CA ALA A 272 26.42 -4.03 8.04
C ALA A 272 27.01 -3.45 9.34
N ALA A 273 28.12 -2.73 9.26
CA ALA A 273 28.74 -2.06 10.41
C ALA A 273 27.83 -0.99 11.01
N ILE A 274 27.19 -0.13 10.20
CA ILE A 274 26.23 0.87 10.69
C ILE A 274 25.02 0.20 11.34
N ALA A 275 24.50 -0.89 10.75
CA ALA A 275 23.38 -1.62 11.35
C ALA A 275 23.75 -2.27 12.69
N ALA A 276 24.92 -2.93 12.75
CA ALA A 276 25.45 -3.49 13.99
C ALA A 276 25.64 -2.40 15.05
N PHE A 277 26.25 -1.27 14.69
CA PHE A 277 26.43 -0.13 15.58
C PHE A 277 25.09 0.41 16.10
N ALA A 278 24.12 0.67 15.22
CA ALA A 278 22.84 1.24 15.62
C ALA A 278 22.06 0.35 16.60
N PHE A 279 22.04 -0.96 16.35
CA PHE A 279 21.33 -1.91 17.23
C PHE A 279 22.10 -2.22 18.51
N LEU A 280 23.43 -2.36 18.44
CA LEU A 280 24.28 -2.56 19.62
C LEU A 280 24.26 -1.34 20.53
N ALA A 281 24.31 -0.12 19.97
CA ALA A 281 24.21 1.11 20.74
C ALA A 281 22.85 1.20 21.47
N ALA A 282 21.75 0.89 20.79
CA ALA A 282 20.43 0.86 21.41
C ALA A 282 20.34 -0.15 22.56
N TRP A 283 20.91 -1.34 22.37
CA TRP A 283 20.96 -2.38 23.41
C TRP A 283 21.85 -1.95 24.59
N LEU A 284 23.05 -1.42 24.33
CA LEU A 284 23.98 -0.97 25.36
C LEU A 284 23.40 0.21 26.17
N MET A 285 22.74 1.16 25.52
CA MET A 285 22.02 2.25 26.18
C MET A 285 20.98 1.73 27.17
N ARG A 286 20.30 0.61 26.86
CA ARG A 286 19.37 -0.04 27.79
C ARG A 286 20.10 -0.66 28.97
N GLN A 287 21.16 -1.44 28.71
CA GLN A 287 21.91 -2.12 29.76
C GLN A 287 22.58 -1.14 30.75
N LEU A 288 23.00 0.02 30.26
CA LEU A 288 23.60 1.09 31.05
C LEU A 288 22.58 2.05 31.68
N GLY A 289 21.27 1.84 31.48
CA GLY A 289 20.22 2.70 32.02
C GLY A 289 20.27 4.14 31.49
N VAL A 290 20.72 4.35 30.25
CA VAL A 290 20.86 5.69 29.65
C VAL A 290 19.48 6.37 29.58
N PRO A 291 19.35 7.65 30.00
CA PRO A 291 18.07 8.36 29.97
C PRO A 291 17.44 8.45 28.57
N VAL A 292 16.11 8.36 28.50
CA VAL A 292 15.33 8.38 27.24
C VAL A 292 15.64 9.64 26.40
N VAL A 293 15.83 10.78 27.05
CA VAL A 293 16.17 12.04 26.38
C VAL A 293 17.46 11.91 25.56
N VAL A 294 18.50 11.27 26.12
CA VAL A 294 19.79 11.05 25.45
C VAL A 294 19.62 10.10 24.26
N ALA A 295 18.83 9.02 24.44
CA ALA A 295 18.54 8.07 23.36
C ALA A 295 17.76 8.73 22.20
N VAL A 296 16.77 9.58 22.51
CA VAL A 296 15.99 10.33 21.51
C VAL A 296 16.87 11.31 20.74
N TRP A 297 17.73 12.08 21.43
CA TRP A 297 18.67 13.00 20.76
C TRP A 297 19.69 12.26 19.90
N SER A 298 20.22 11.13 20.37
CA SER A 298 21.11 10.27 19.59
C SER A 298 20.44 9.78 18.31
N ALA A 299 19.18 9.33 18.41
CA ALA A 299 18.38 8.93 17.26
C ALA A 299 18.07 10.09 16.30
N ALA A 300 17.83 11.29 16.83
CA ALA A 300 17.62 12.49 16.03
C ALA A 300 18.88 12.88 15.24
N VAL A 301 20.05 12.89 15.89
CA VAL A 301 21.35 13.13 15.23
C VAL A 301 21.60 12.08 14.16
N PHE A 302 21.35 10.79 14.45
CA PHE A 302 21.45 9.73 13.45
C PHE A 302 20.48 9.94 12.28
N GLY A 303 19.25 10.38 12.53
CA GLY A 303 18.28 10.73 11.50
C GLY A 303 18.78 11.87 10.60
N LEU A 304 19.25 12.97 11.21
CA LEU A 304 19.76 14.17 10.51
C LEU A 304 21.01 13.87 9.69
N ALA A 305 21.96 13.08 10.23
CA ALA A 305 23.10 12.60 9.46
C ALA A 305 22.66 11.78 8.25
N GLY A 306 21.60 10.97 8.39
CA GLY A 306 20.97 10.26 7.29
C GLY A 306 20.43 11.20 6.20
N VAL A 307 19.79 12.30 6.57
CA VAL A 307 19.35 13.35 5.61
C VAL A 307 20.55 14.01 4.94
N GLY A 308 21.63 14.30 5.68
CA GLY A 308 22.90 14.77 5.13
C GLY A 308 23.48 13.84 4.06
N VAL A 309 23.45 12.52 4.30
CA VAL A 309 23.85 11.50 3.31
C VAL A 309 23.01 11.59 2.05
N MET A 310 21.69 11.82 2.14
CA MET A 310 20.82 11.96 0.96
C MET A 310 21.19 13.22 0.16
N LEU A 311 21.27 14.37 0.83
CA LEU A 311 21.50 15.67 0.20
C LEU A 311 22.89 15.75 -0.46
N LEU A 312 23.90 15.14 0.17
CA LEU A 312 25.28 15.17 -0.29
C LEU A 312 25.61 13.96 -1.17
N LEU A 313 25.56 12.75 -0.62
CA LEU A 313 26.10 11.55 -1.29
C LEU A 313 25.12 10.97 -2.30
N SER A 314 23.84 10.83 -1.95
CA SER A 314 22.85 10.28 -2.89
C SER A 314 22.65 11.18 -4.10
N ARG A 315 22.57 12.50 -3.87
CA ARG A 315 22.55 13.49 -4.95
C ARG A 315 23.81 13.40 -5.81
N ARG A 316 25.02 13.45 -5.23
CA ARG A 316 26.28 13.42 -5.99
C ARG A 316 26.47 12.15 -6.81
N ARG A 317 26.03 10.99 -6.32
CA ARG A 317 26.19 9.69 -7.02
C ARG A 317 25.04 9.33 -7.96
N GLY A 318 23.88 9.99 -7.85
CA GLY A 318 22.68 9.58 -8.56
C GLY A 318 22.11 8.23 -8.09
N SER A 319 22.59 7.72 -6.96
CA SER A 319 22.17 6.42 -6.37
C SER A 319 21.56 6.67 -5.00
N MET A 320 20.72 5.76 -4.53
CA MET A 320 20.06 5.84 -3.23
C MET A 320 21.02 5.40 -2.11
N VAL A 321 22.07 6.18 -1.88
CA VAL A 321 23.18 5.86 -0.97
C VAL A 321 22.68 5.73 0.46
N HIS A 322 21.75 6.59 0.90
CA HIS A 322 21.16 6.47 2.23
C HIS A 322 20.48 5.10 2.39
N CYS A 323 19.57 4.73 1.50
CA CYS A 323 18.83 3.47 1.61
C CYS A 323 19.70 2.24 1.44
N THR A 324 20.76 2.31 0.63
CA THR A 324 21.62 1.16 0.30
C THR A 324 22.86 1.01 1.17
N THR A 325 23.27 2.05 1.90
CA THR A 325 24.51 2.06 2.70
C THR A 325 24.30 2.53 4.13
N TYR A 326 23.50 3.59 4.36
CA TYR A 326 23.37 4.20 5.69
C TYR A 326 22.23 3.58 6.52
N CYS A 327 21.07 3.35 5.90
CA CYS A 327 19.86 2.96 6.61
C CYS A 327 19.92 1.49 7.08
N PRO A 328 19.86 1.21 8.40
CA PRO A 328 19.90 -0.15 8.92
C PRO A 328 18.63 -0.94 8.56
N MET A 329 17.48 -0.27 8.52
CA MET A 329 16.21 -0.89 8.09
C MET A 329 16.21 -1.28 6.63
N GLY A 330 17.01 -0.60 5.79
CA GLY A 330 17.17 -1.04 4.41
C GLY A 330 17.82 -2.44 4.33
N LEU A 331 18.77 -2.74 5.22
CA LEU A 331 19.37 -4.08 5.29
C LEU A 331 18.35 -5.09 5.79
N ALA A 332 17.62 -4.75 6.86
CA ALA A 332 16.55 -5.58 7.39
C ALA A 332 15.50 -5.91 6.32
N ALA A 333 15.02 -4.92 5.56
CA ALA A 333 14.04 -5.13 4.48
C ALA A 333 14.59 -6.03 3.36
N ASN A 334 15.88 -5.90 3.00
CA ASN A 334 16.49 -6.76 1.99
C ASN A 334 16.67 -8.21 2.47
N LEU A 335 16.97 -8.40 3.76
CA LEU A 335 17.11 -9.73 4.37
C LEU A 335 15.74 -10.41 4.54
N LEU A 336 14.78 -9.72 5.14
CA LEU A 336 13.39 -10.19 5.26
C LEU A 336 12.75 -10.45 3.90
N GLY A 337 13.07 -9.61 2.91
CA GLY A 337 12.61 -9.76 1.54
C GLY A 337 13.02 -11.07 0.86
N LYS A 338 14.02 -11.79 1.38
CA LYS A 338 14.36 -13.15 0.91
C LYS A 338 13.26 -14.17 1.23
N LEU A 339 12.45 -13.94 2.28
CA LEU A 339 11.33 -14.80 2.65
C LEU A 339 10.12 -14.59 1.73
N SER A 340 9.96 -13.36 1.23
CA SER A 340 8.90 -13.05 0.25
C SER A 340 9.07 -13.89 -1.03
N PRO A 341 8.00 -14.30 -1.74
CA PRO A 341 8.09 -15.04 -2.99
C PRO A 341 8.41 -14.17 -4.22
N TRP A 342 8.27 -12.84 -4.12
CA TRP A 342 8.49 -11.92 -5.24
C TRP A 342 9.96 -11.89 -5.66
N ARG A 343 10.24 -12.16 -6.94
CA ARG A 343 11.59 -12.11 -7.50
C ARG A 343 11.62 -11.30 -8.78
N LEU A 344 12.79 -10.74 -9.07
CA LEU A 344 13.15 -10.28 -10.40
C LEU A 344 14.16 -11.27 -10.99
N ARG A 345 13.96 -11.72 -12.22
CA ARG A 345 14.87 -12.63 -12.92
C ARG A 345 15.28 -12.03 -14.26
N ILE A 346 16.51 -12.35 -14.64
CA ILE A 346 17.11 -12.00 -15.93
C ILE A 346 17.21 -13.30 -16.71
N ASP A 347 16.71 -13.28 -17.93
CA ASP A 347 16.75 -14.43 -18.83
C ASP A 347 18.17 -14.80 -19.23
N LYS A 348 18.40 -16.07 -19.56
CA LYS A 348 19.69 -16.58 -20.05
C LYS A 348 20.04 -15.99 -21.41
N ASP A 349 19.03 -15.68 -22.23
CA ASP A 349 19.19 -15.09 -23.55
C ASP A 349 19.50 -13.58 -23.52
N CYS A 350 19.74 -13.03 -22.32
CA CYS A 350 20.07 -11.62 -22.17
C CYS A 350 21.41 -11.29 -22.85
N GLY A 351 21.38 -10.46 -23.91
CA GLY A 351 22.59 -9.96 -24.56
C GLY A 351 23.41 -8.91 -23.78
N HIS A 352 23.27 -8.83 -22.46
CA HIS A 352 24.09 -8.01 -21.54
C HIS A 352 24.27 -6.52 -21.91
N CYS A 353 23.30 -5.88 -22.56
CA CYS A 353 23.43 -4.49 -23.05
C CYS A 353 23.52 -3.39 -21.96
N GLY A 354 23.31 -3.72 -20.68
CA GLY A 354 23.49 -2.81 -19.55
C GLY A 354 22.48 -1.66 -19.40
N LYS A 355 21.52 -1.48 -20.32
CA LYS A 355 20.52 -0.37 -20.27
C LYS A 355 19.71 -0.34 -18.98
N CYS A 356 19.34 -1.51 -18.45
CA CYS A 356 18.64 -1.63 -17.16
C CYS A 356 19.54 -1.29 -15.95
N ALA A 357 20.84 -1.62 -16.01
CA ALA A 357 21.79 -1.27 -14.97
C ALA A 357 22.02 0.24 -14.90
N ALA A 358 22.05 0.92 -16.05
CA ALA A 358 22.25 2.37 -16.14
C ALA A 358 21.12 3.22 -15.49
N VAL A 359 20.00 2.61 -15.11
CA VAL A 359 18.91 3.29 -14.37
C VAL A 359 18.74 2.76 -12.93
N CYS A 360 19.53 1.78 -12.52
CA CYS A 360 19.37 1.11 -11.23
C CYS A 360 19.96 1.96 -10.09
N ARG A 361 19.10 2.76 -9.44
CA ARG A 361 19.48 3.64 -8.32
C ARG A 361 19.89 2.90 -7.05
N TYR A 362 19.51 1.62 -6.95
CA TYR A 362 19.89 0.74 -5.84
C TYR A 362 21.24 0.03 -6.06
N GLY A 363 21.87 0.22 -7.23
CA GLY A 363 23.12 -0.45 -7.57
C GLY A 363 23.03 -1.98 -7.57
N ALA A 364 21.83 -2.54 -7.75
CA ALA A 364 21.57 -3.98 -7.66
C ALA A 364 21.85 -4.75 -8.96
N LEU A 365 22.06 -4.04 -10.07
CA LEU A 365 22.38 -4.61 -11.38
C LEU A 365 23.84 -4.33 -11.72
N ASP A 366 24.75 -5.04 -11.06
CA ASP A 366 26.17 -5.05 -11.41
C ASP A 366 26.47 -6.04 -12.54
N GLY A 367 27.69 -6.07 -13.06
CA GLY A 367 28.07 -6.98 -14.15
C GLY A 367 27.81 -8.46 -13.83
N SER A 368 27.94 -8.84 -12.55
CA SER A 368 27.69 -10.20 -12.08
C SER A 368 26.20 -10.57 -11.93
N ALA A 369 25.29 -9.59 -11.97
CA ALA A 369 23.85 -9.84 -11.90
C ALA A 369 23.35 -10.56 -13.16
N PHE A 370 23.91 -10.24 -14.32
CA PHE A 370 23.54 -10.82 -15.60
C PHE A 370 23.96 -12.29 -15.69
N THR A 371 25.19 -12.62 -15.28
CA THR A 371 25.66 -14.02 -15.25
C THR A 371 24.91 -14.88 -14.24
N ARG A 372 24.51 -14.31 -13.08
CA ARG A 372 23.68 -15.02 -12.08
C ARG A 372 22.20 -15.14 -12.46
N GLY A 373 21.74 -14.46 -13.51
CA GLY A 373 20.32 -14.39 -13.89
C GLY A 373 19.41 -13.70 -12.84
N LYS A 374 19.99 -12.89 -11.93
CA LYS A 374 19.23 -12.20 -10.86
C LYS A 374 19.96 -10.96 -10.33
N PRO A 375 19.23 -9.90 -9.92
CA PRO A 375 19.82 -8.77 -9.22
C PRO A 375 20.50 -9.15 -7.90
N GLY A 376 21.40 -8.28 -7.45
CA GLY A 376 22.00 -8.32 -6.12
C GLY A 376 21.00 -8.00 -5.00
N LEU A 377 21.45 -8.19 -3.76
CA LEU A 377 20.63 -8.09 -2.54
C LEU A 377 20.02 -6.69 -2.32
N SER A 378 20.56 -5.63 -2.91
CA SER A 378 20.03 -4.27 -2.76
C SER A 378 18.80 -3.98 -3.63
N CYS A 379 18.37 -4.95 -4.46
CA CYS A 379 17.20 -4.78 -5.31
C CYS A 379 15.94 -4.60 -4.47
N SER A 380 15.29 -3.46 -4.64
CA SER A 380 14.02 -3.12 -3.98
C SER A 380 12.79 -3.40 -4.84
N LEU A 381 12.91 -4.23 -5.89
CA LEU A 381 11.81 -4.59 -6.78
C LEU A 381 11.01 -3.37 -7.32
N CYS A 382 11.65 -2.22 -7.52
CA CYS A 382 10.97 -0.98 -7.89
C CYS A 382 10.48 -0.96 -9.36
N GLY A 383 10.98 -1.87 -10.19
CA GLY A 383 10.57 -2.02 -11.58
C GLY A 383 11.12 -0.99 -12.58
N ASP A 384 11.91 0.00 -12.14
CA ASP A 384 12.48 1.05 -13.02
C ASP A 384 13.31 0.50 -14.19
N CYS A 385 13.87 -0.71 -14.02
CA CYS A 385 14.65 -1.42 -15.03
C CYS A 385 13.81 -2.06 -16.15
N LEU A 386 12.54 -2.39 -15.89
CA LEU A 386 11.69 -3.14 -16.81
C LEU A 386 11.49 -2.44 -18.17
N PRO A 387 11.02 -1.18 -18.23
CA PRO A 387 10.78 -0.51 -19.52
C PRO A 387 12.07 -0.12 -20.25
N ARG A 388 13.25 -0.33 -19.64
CA ARG A 388 14.55 -0.05 -20.25
C ARG A 388 15.14 -1.26 -20.97
N CYS A 389 14.58 -2.45 -20.76
CA CYS A 389 15.02 -3.66 -21.43
C CYS A 389 14.31 -3.78 -22.78
N PRO A 390 15.02 -3.58 -23.92
CA PRO A 390 14.39 -3.55 -25.24
C PRO A 390 13.72 -4.87 -25.62
N HIS A 391 14.31 -6.00 -25.19
CA HIS A 391 13.84 -7.34 -25.51
C HIS A 391 13.08 -8.00 -24.34
N GLY A 392 12.79 -7.25 -23.25
CA GLY A 392 11.99 -7.77 -22.14
C GLY A 392 12.60 -8.94 -21.33
N PHE A 393 13.92 -9.17 -21.37
CA PHE A 393 14.61 -10.25 -20.65
C PHE A 393 14.64 -10.12 -19.12
N ILE A 394 14.33 -8.95 -18.56
CA ILE A 394 14.24 -8.74 -17.11
C ILE A 394 12.77 -8.68 -16.69
N ARG A 395 12.33 -9.59 -15.82
CA ARG A 395 10.90 -9.81 -15.53
C ARG A 395 10.65 -10.11 -14.05
N TYR A 396 9.44 -9.78 -13.57
CA TYR A 396 8.96 -10.29 -12.28
C TYR A 396 8.70 -11.80 -12.39
N ARG A 397 8.92 -12.50 -11.28
CA ARG A 397 8.64 -13.93 -11.14
C ARG A 397 7.98 -14.18 -9.78
N PHE A 398 6.94 -14.98 -9.82
CA PHE A 398 6.28 -15.58 -8.67
C PHE A 398 6.12 -17.08 -8.97
N PRO A 399 6.35 -18.00 -8.00
CA PRO A 399 6.23 -19.44 -8.25
C PRO A 399 4.86 -19.83 -8.83
N GLY A 400 4.84 -20.63 -9.91
CA GLY A 400 3.60 -21.13 -10.51
C GLY A 400 2.79 -20.13 -11.35
N VAL A 401 3.29 -18.90 -11.57
CA VAL A 401 2.55 -17.84 -12.25
C VAL A 401 3.37 -17.22 -13.39
N SER A 402 2.71 -16.85 -14.49
CA SER A 402 3.35 -16.17 -15.62
C SER A 402 3.98 -14.82 -15.21
N PRO A 403 5.02 -14.32 -15.91
CA PRO A 403 5.65 -13.06 -15.56
C PRO A 403 4.72 -11.84 -15.61
N THR A 404 3.75 -11.84 -16.53
CA THR A 404 2.75 -10.77 -16.68
C THR A 404 1.81 -10.74 -15.49
N THR A 405 1.26 -11.90 -15.12
CA THR A 405 0.38 -12.03 -13.95
C THR A 405 1.13 -11.80 -12.64
N ALA A 406 2.38 -12.26 -12.53
CA ALA A 406 3.23 -11.99 -11.36
C ALA A 406 3.47 -10.49 -11.17
N ARG A 407 3.74 -9.75 -12.25
CA ARG A 407 3.88 -8.28 -12.18
C ARG A 407 2.55 -7.62 -11.80
N ALA A 408 1.44 -8.03 -12.39
CA ALA A 408 0.13 -7.48 -12.08
C ALA A 408 -0.23 -7.70 -10.60
N ALA A 409 -0.10 -8.93 -10.10
CA ALA A 409 -0.35 -9.29 -8.71
C ALA A 409 0.54 -8.51 -7.74
N PHE A 410 1.83 -8.35 -8.06
CA PHE A 410 2.74 -7.52 -7.27
C PHE A 410 2.26 -6.06 -7.19
N LEU A 411 1.88 -5.47 -8.31
CA LEU A 411 1.41 -4.07 -8.35
C LEU A 411 0.05 -3.88 -7.65
N VAL A 412 -0.84 -4.89 -7.70
CA VAL A 412 -2.06 -4.92 -6.89
C VAL A 412 -1.71 -4.88 -5.41
N ALA A 413 -0.85 -5.79 -4.96
CA ALA A 413 -0.41 -5.82 -3.56
C ALA A 413 0.21 -4.49 -3.11
N MET A 414 1.04 -3.85 -3.94
CA MET A 414 1.65 -2.57 -3.61
C MET A 414 0.62 -1.43 -3.56
N SER A 415 -0.37 -1.44 -4.45
CA SER A 415 -1.44 -0.43 -4.48
C SER A 415 -2.36 -0.56 -3.25
N VAL A 416 -2.70 -1.79 -2.86
CA VAL A 416 -3.49 -2.09 -1.66
C VAL A 416 -2.75 -1.65 -0.40
N LEU A 417 -1.48 -2.05 -0.24
CA LEU A 417 -0.67 -1.66 0.92
C LEU A 417 -0.49 -0.14 1.00
N HIS A 418 -0.23 0.52 -0.13
CA HIS A 418 -0.07 1.96 -0.20
C HIS A 418 -1.35 2.71 0.22
N ALA A 419 -2.52 2.32 -0.32
CA ALA A 419 -3.80 2.93 0.04
C ALA A 419 -4.19 2.63 1.50
N THR A 420 -3.94 1.41 1.98
CA THR A 420 -4.19 1.01 3.37
C THR A 420 -3.33 1.84 4.32
N PHE A 421 -2.03 1.98 4.04
CA PHE A 421 -1.13 2.76 4.89
C PHE A 421 -1.48 4.25 4.90
N LEU A 422 -2.03 4.76 3.79
CA LEU A 422 -2.53 6.12 3.70
C LEU A 422 -3.80 6.32 4.56
N GLY A 423 -4.75 5.39 4.52
CA GLY A 423 -6.02 5.48 5.24
C GLY A 423 -5.94 5.23 6.74
N VAL A 424 -5.05 4.33 7.17
CA VAL A 424 -4.86 4.00 8.59
C VAL A 424 -3.90 5.00 9.27
N ALA A 425 -3.64 6.14 8.61
CA ALA A 425 -3.12 7.40 9.14
C ALA A 425 -2.43 7.33 10.52
N ARG A 426 -1.11 7.10 10.50
CA ARG A 426 -0.18 6.99 11.64
C ARG A 426 -0.65 6.03 12.75
N MET A 427 -0.61 4.75 12.42
CA MET A 427 -0.27 3.64 13.33
C MET A 427 0.99 3.93 14.16
#